data_AF-A0A7C1BVG3-F1
#
_entry.id   AF-A0A7C1BVG3-F1
#
_cell.length_a   1.000
_cell.length_b   1.000
_cell.length_c   1.000
_cell.angle_alpha   90.00
_cell.angle_beta   90.00
_cell.angle_gamma   90.00
#
_symmetry.space_group_name_H-M   'P 1'
#
loop_
_entity.id
_entity.type
_entity.pdbx_description
1 polymer ?
#
loop_
_entity_poly.entity_id
_entity_poly.type
_entity_poly.pdbx_seq_one_letter_code
_entity_poly.pdbx_strand_id
1 'polypeptide(L)'
;EKSKVMQREMLEKFCKEMNPRFKVFRKEDYSSLSEVKKDLWEFLDELNNEVAVKPDKPGYGKGVGVWGDHFSSREELWQHFLSIYQGDAVIVEEKIYGEESSFQCFCDGKHLVALPQTRDYKRAFDGDKGPNTGGMGCYKDKRDYLPFLSAKDRLNELKVVEKLFKKLRGKSSNPALRGIPFYVAFIHDATGLKILEINSRGGDPEIIPIVPLLQDDFVDVCFDMIDGSLRKIHLERKAGVLIYKVPPSYGNFEKIFPERVKKGEVGKPIDISKALEIQKKYGDNARIYPGSMEIRDDKKLYALSSRTVACVGFSDDIESSREIALELINGIKGGSLWYRKDIASKEHISKSIEHMRRLRCKDDE
;
A
#
# COMPACT_ATOMS: atom_id res chain seq x y z
N GLU A 1 6.73 -3.57 -11.98
CA GLU A 1 5.46 -4.25 -11.65
C GLU A 1 5.40 -5.74 -12.05
N LYS A 2 5.55 -6.13 -13.32
CA LYS A 2 5.31 -7.54 -13.74
C LYS A 2 6.26 -8.61 -13.15
N SER A 3 7.47 -8.22 -12.74
CA SER A 3 8.46 -9.10 -12.11
C SER A 3 9.07 -8.38 -10.91
N LYS A 4 9.10 -9.04 -9.75
CA LYS A 4 9.82 -8.58 -8.55
C LYS A 4 11.31 -8.90 -8.65
N VAL A 5 11.70 -9.97 -9.34
CA VAL A 5 13.09 -10.34 -9.62
C VAL A 5 13.77 -9.22 -10.41
N MET A 6 13.17 -8.80 -11.52
CA MET A 6 13.70 -7.69 -12.33
C MET A 6 13.79 -6.39 -11.52
N GLN A 7 12.84 -6.14 -10.60
CA GLN A 7 12.91 -4.97 -9.73
C GLN A 7 14.10 -5.06 -8.78
N ARG A 8 14.31 -6.21 -8.12
CA ARG A 8 15.44 -6.41 -7.21
C ARG A 8 16.78 -6.28 -7.95
N GLU A 9 16.91 -6.87 -9.13
CA GLU A 9 18.12 -6.75 -9.96
C GLU A 9 18.36 -5.31 -10.46
N MET A 10 17.29 -4.59 -10.82
CA MET A 10 17.37 -3.17 -11.18
C MET A 10 17.83 -2.30 -10.01
N LEU A 11 17.25 -2.53 -8.81
CA LEU A 11 17.63 -1.82 -7.60
C LEU A 11 19.09 -2.12 -7.22
N GLU A 12 19.52 -3.37 -7.34
CA GLU A 12 20.91 -3.77 -7.10
C GLU A 12 21.90 -3.00 -8.00
N LYS A 13 21.51 -2.73 -9.25
CA LYS A 13 22.34 -1.97 -10.19
C LYS A 13 22.32 -0.46 -9.95
N PHE A 14 21.18 0.10 -9.57
CA PHE A 14 20.97 1.56 -9.57
C PHE A 14 21.01 2.21 -8.18
N CYS A 15 20.61 1.50 -7.14
CA CYS A 15 20.57 1.97 -5.76
C CYS A 15 20.60 0.79 -4.77
N LYS A 16 21.67 -0.01 -4.83
CA LYS A 16 21.91 -1.18 -3.96
C LYS A 16 21.65 -0.88 -2.49
N GLU A 17 22.04 0.30 -2.04
CA GLU A 17 21.87 0.76 -0.66
C GLU A 17 20.41 0.78 -0.20
N MET A 18 19.46 0.98 -1.12
CA MET A 18 18.02 1.00 -0.86
C MET A 18 17.37 -0.37 -1.07
N ASN A 19 18.11 -1.36 -1.57
CA ASN A 19 17.63 -2.70 -1.78
C ASN A 19 17.75 -3.49 -0.47
N PRO A 20 16.71 -4.22 -0.04
CA PRO A 20 16.86 -5.24 0.97
C PRO A 20 17.82 -6.32 0.46
N ARG A 21 18.64 -6.91 1.34
CA ARG A 21 19.38 -8.13 1.01
C ARG A 21 18.40 -9.18 0.51
N PHE A 22 18.69 -9.80 -0.62
CA PHE A 22 17.79 -10.76 -1.25
C PHE A 22 18.56 -11.86 -1.97
N LYS A 23 17.88 -12.97 -2.18
CA LYS A 23 18.31 -14.08 -3.03
C LYS A 23 17.15 -14.55 -3.87
N VAL A 24 17.44 -14.88 -5.13
CA VAL A 24 16.46 -15.41 -6.07
C VAL A 24 16.76 -16.88 -6.29
N PHE A 25 15.74 -17.71 -6.13
CA PHE A 25 15.81 -19.15 -6.33
C PHE A 25 15.06 -19.49 -7.61
N ARG A 26 15.77 -20.02 -8.61
CA ARG A 26 15.19 -20.48 -9.88
C ARG A 26 15.46 -21.95 -10.08
N LYS A 27 14.57 -22.66 -10.78
CA LYS A 27 14.68 -24.12 -10.95
C LYS A 27 15.93 -24.51 -11.73
N GLU A 28 16.29 -23.70 -12.70
CA GLU A 28 17.48 -23.86 -13.54
C GLU A 28 18.80 -23.74 -12.77
N ASP A 29 18.79 -23.13 -11.58
CA ASP A 29 19.99 -22.90 -10.76
C ASP A 29 20.36 -24.12 -9.89
N TYR A 30 19.48 -25.15 -9.79
CA TYR A 30 19.66 -26.27 -8.87
C TYR A 30 19.35 -27.64 -9.50
N SER A 31 20.10 -28.66 -9.11
CA SER A 31 19.94 -30.03 -9.62
C SER A 31 18.93 -30.86 -8.81
N SER A 32 18.59 -30.44 -7.58
CA SER A 32 17.62 -31.15 -6.72
C SER A 32 16.95 -30.25 -5.69
N LEU A 33 15.78 -30.66 -5.17
CA LEU A 33 15.12 -29.93 -4.08
C LEU A 33 15.95 -29.90 -2.79
N SER A 34 16.76 -30.93 -2.54
CA SER A 34 17.65 -30.97 -1.37
C SER A 34 18.72 -29.87 -1.44
N GLU A 35 19.22 -29.59 -2.64
CA GLU A 35 20.19 -28.51 -2.90
C GLU A 35 19.55 -27.13 -2.69
N VAL A 36 18.36 -26.90 -3.27
CA VAL A 36 17.57 -25.67 -3.06
C VAL A 36 17.33 -25.43 -1.57
N LYS A 37 16.94 -26.49 -0.85
CA LYS A 37 16.62 -26.40 0.57
C LYS A 37 17.86 -26.03 1.39
N LYS A 38 19.00 -26.69 1.12
CA LYS A 38 20.30 -26.39 1.74
C LYS A 38 20.67 -24.93 1.55
N ASP A 39 20.62 -24.45 0.30
CA ASP A 39 20.99 -23.10 -0.05
C ASP A 39 20.04 -22.04 0.53
N LEU A 40 18.76 -22.38 0.66
CA LEU A 40 17.78 -21.57 1.38
C LEU A 40 18.15 -21.45 2.86
N TRP A 41 18.48 -22.55 3.54
CA TRP A 41 18.85 -22.52 4.95
C TRP A 41 20.12 -21.71 5.22
N GLU A 42 21.13 -21.82 4.36
CA GLU A 42 22.35 -21.01 4.47
C GLU A 42 22.00 -19.50 4.41
N PHE A 43 21.13 -19.11 3.49
CA PHE A 43 20.66 -17.72 3.42
C PHE A 43 19.80 -17.30 4.63
N LEU A 44 19.01 -18.22 5.18
CA LEU A 44 18.25 -17.97 6.42
C LEU A 44 19.18 -17.80 7.63
N ASP A 45 20.30 -18.53 7.70
CA ASP A 45 21.30 -18.36 8.77
C ASP A 45 21.91 -16.96 8.72
N GLU A 46 22.24 -16.45 7.54
CA GLU A 46 22.78 -15.09 7.37
C GLU A 46 21.84 -13.96 7.80
N LEU A 47 20.53 -14.24 7.84
CA LEU A 47 19.47 -13.28 8.17
C LEU A 47 18.76 -13.62 9.47
N ASN A 48 19.26 -14.58 10.25
CA ASN A 48 18.64 -15.06 11.50
C ASN A 48 17.14 -15.43 11.33
N ASN A 49 16.79 -15.99 10.18
CA ASN A 49 15.42 -16.30 9.72
C ASN A 49 14.50 -15.09 9.47
N GLU A 50 14.95 -13.87 9.72
CA GLU A 50 14.13 -12.67 9.55
C GLU A 50 13.99 -12.32 8.07
N VAL A 51 13.08 -13.02 7.39
CA VAL A 51 12.88 -12.92 5.95
C VAL A 51 11.42 -12.77 5.53
N ALA A 52 11.24 -12.25 4.32
CA ALA A 52 10.02 -12.36 3.54
C ALA A 52 10.25 -13.26 2.32
N VAL A 53 9.28 -14.12 2.02
CA VAL A 53 9.26 -15.02 0.86
C VAL A 53 8.20 -14.52 -0.12
N LYS A 54 8.60 -14.23 -1.36
CA LYS A 54 7.76 -13.59 -2.38
C LYS A 54 7.79 -14.35 -3.70
N PRO A 55 6.65 -14.47 -4.42
CA PRO A 55 6.64 -14.88 -5.82
C PRO A 55 7.22 -13.77 -6.70
N ASP A 56 7.85 -14.13 -7.83
CA ASP A 56 8.29 -13.15 -8.83
C ASP A 56 7.09 -12.35 -9.37
N LYS A 57 6.10 -13.04 -9.93
CA LYS A 57 4.92 -12.38 -10.49
C LYS A 57 3.90 -11.99 -9.41
N PRO A 58 3.18 -10.87 -9.56
CA PRO A 58 2.00 -10.58 -8.75
C PRO A 58 0.96 -11.68 -8.95
N GLY A 59 0.50 -12.34 -7.88
CA GLY A 59 -0.43 -13.46 -7.96
C GLY A 59 -1.62 -13.31 -7.00
N TYR A 60 -2.81 -13.69 -7.45
CA TYR A 60 -3.98 -13.87 -6.59
C TYR A 60 -3.87 -15.20 -5.82
N GLY A 61 -3.68 -15.13 -4.51
CA GLY A 61 -3.97 -16.26 -3.60
C GLY A 61 -2.79 -17.01 -2.97
N LYS A 62 -1.57 -16.95 -3.53
CA LYS A 62 -0.35 -17.52 -2.90
C LYS A 62 0.70 -16.41 -2.77
N GLY A 63 0.52 -15.63 -1.71
CA GLY A 63 1.09 -14.29 -1.54
C GLY A 63 2.47 -14.26 -0.89
N VAL A 64 2.87 -13.04 -0.53
CA VAL A 64 4.06 -12.74 0.27
C VAL A 64 3.90 -13.32 1.67
N GLY A 65 4.83 -14.18 2.10
CA GLY A 65 4.95 -14.66 3.48
C GLY A 65 6.07 -13.92 4.22
N VAL A 66 5.91 -13.73 5.53
CA VAL A 66 6.88 -13.00 6.38
C VAL A 66 7.11 -13.78 7.67
N TRP A 67 8.38 -13.88 8.10
CA TRP A 67 8.76 -14.56 9.34
C TRP A 67 8.10 -13.93 10.57
N GLY A 68 7.58 -14.79 11.45
CA GLY A 68 6.81 -14.42 12.64
C GLY A 68 5.33 -14.15 12.38
N ASP A 69 4.96 -13.80 11.14
CA ASP A 69 3.56 -13.53 10.79
C ASP A 69 2.87 -14.72 10.11
N HIS A 70 3.58 -15.37 9.19
CA HIS A 70 3.04 -16.45 8.35
C HIS A 70 3.67 -17.81 8.65
N PHE A 71 4.88 -17.80 9.21
CA PHE A 71 5.60 -19.01 9.61
C PHE A 71 6.44 -18.72 10.84
N SER A 72 6.51 -19.72 11.71
CA SER A 72 7.20 -19.74 13.01
C SER A 72 8.33 -20.78 13.06
N SER A 73 8.43 -21.62 12.03
CA SER A 73 9.51 -22.60 11.83
C SER A 73 10.04 -22.57 10.40
N ARG A 74 11.27 -23.06 10.22
CA ARG A 74 11.90 -23.19 8.90
C ARG A 74 11.12 -24.17 8.01
N GLU A 75 10.51 -25.19 8.60
CA GLU A 75 9.68 -26.16 7.90
C GLU A 75 8.41 -25.54 7.35
N GLU A 76 7.72 -24.69 8.12
CA GLU A 76 6.56 -23.93 7.64
C GLU A 76 6.94 -22.98 6.50
N LEU A 77 8.06 -22.25 6.65
CA LEU A 77 8.62 -21.41 5.60
C LEU A 77 8.89 -22.25 4.34
N TRP A 78 9.49 -23.43 4.49
CA TRP A 78 9.78 -24.33 3.38
C TRP A 78 8.53 -24.80 2.63
N GLN A 79 7.44 -25.12 3.34
CA GLN A 79 6.17 -25.47 2.69
C GLN A 79 5.61 -24.30 1.88
N HIS A 80 5.68 -23.09 2.45
CA HIS A 80 5.26 -21.89 1.74
C HIS A 80 6.15 -21.60 0.52
N PHE A 81 7.47 -21.69 0.68
CA PHE A 81 8.47 -21.57 -0.39
C PHE A 81 8.15 -22.55 -1.52
N LEU A 82 7.97 -23.84 -1.23
CA LEU A 82 7.64 -24.87 -2.22
C LEU A 82 6.34 -24.58 -2.95
N SER A 83 5.33 -24.05 -2.25
CA SER A 83 4.04 -23.71 -2.86
C SER A 83 4.14 -22.65 -3.97
N ILE A 84 5.19 -21.82 -3.92
CA ILE A 84 5.52 -20.81 -4.93
C ILE A 84 6.50 -21.39 -5.96
N TYR A 85 7.58 -22.03 -5.47
CA TYR A 85 8.68 -22.57 -6.28
C TYR A 85 8.21 -23.59 -7.32
N GLN A 86 7.08 -24.27 -7.09
CA GLN A 86 6.48 -25.16 -8.08
C GLN A 86 6.08 -24.46 -9.39
N GLY A 87 5.70 -23.18 -9.34
CA GLY A 87 5.16 -22.45 -10.49
C GLY A 87 5.99 -21.27 -10.98
N ASP A 88 6.89 -20.72 -10.15
CA ASP A 88 7.62 -19.49 -10.46
C ASP A 88 8.96 -19.42 -9.69
N ALA A 89 9.81 -18.46 -10.03
CA ALA A 89 10.97 -18.11 -9.22
C ALA A 89 10.53 -17.56 -7.85
N VAL A 90 11.31 -17.86 -6.81
CA VAL A 90 11.06 -17.38 -5.44
C VAL A 90 12.12 -16.38 -5.05
N ILE A 91 11.68 -15.26 -4.49
CA ILE A 91 12.55 -14.26 -3.89
C ILE A 91 12.47 -14.44 -2.38
N VAL A 92 13.61 -14.59 -1.74
CA VAL A 92 13.72 -14.51 -0.27
C VAL A 92 14.53 -13.26 0.03
N GLU A 93 13.97 -12.37 0.83
CA GLU A 93 14.59 -11.08 1.17
C GLU A 93 14.54 -10.82 2.66
N GLU A 94 15.47 -10.01 3.17
CA GLU A 94 15.50 -9.62 4.58
C GLU A 94 14.21 -8.91 4.99
N LYS A 95 13.70 -9.26 6.17
CA LYS A 95 12.60 -8.57 6.82
C LYS A 95 13.14 -7.31 7.47
N ILE A 96 12.63 -6.17 7.04
CA ILE A 96 13.02 -4.87 7.58
C ILE A 96 12.01 -4.47 8.66
N TYR A 97 12.53 -4.04 9.80
CA TYR A 97 11.76 -3.57 10.94
C TYR A 97 11.67 -2.04 10.90
N GLY A 98 10.49 -1.51 10.62
CA GLY A 98 10.33 -0.09 10.38
C GLY A 98 8.89 0.36 10.15
N GLU A 99 8.73 1.62 9.76
CA GLU A 99 7.44 2.18 9.34
C GLU A 99 7.37 2.34 7.83
N GLU A 100 6.29 1.82 7.23
CA GLU A 100 6.03 1.94 5.80
C GLU A 100 5.48 3.31 5.40
N SER A 101 5.84 3.77 4.21
CA SER A 101 5.23 4.93 3.56
C SER A 101 5.08 4.67 2.06
N SER A 102 4.04 5.26 1.47
CA SER A 102 3.75 5.18 0.05
C SER A 102 4.13 6.50 -0.61
N PHE A 103 5.10 6.46 -1.52
CA PHE A 103 5.53 7.58 -2.34
C PHE A 103 4.96 7.43 -3.75
N GLN A 104 4.36 8.49 -4.28
CA GLN A 104 3.82 8.50 -5.65
C GLN A 104 4.28 9.75 -6.39
N CYS A 105 4.38 9.69 -7.71
CA CYS A 105 4.64 10.87 -8.53
C CYS A 105 3.92 10.82 -9.88
N PHE A 106 3.46 11.98 -10.36
CA PHE A 106 3.13 12.17 -11.76
C PHE A 106 4.41 12.33 -12.59
N CYS A 107 4.35 11.91 -13.85
CA CYS A 107 5.48 11.93 -14.76
C CYS A 107 5.01 12.13 -16.20
N ASP A 108 5.72 12.97 -16.94
CA ASP A 108 5.48 13.25 -18.37
C ASP A 108 6.51 12.58 -19.30
N GLY A 109 7.37 11.73 -18.72
CA GLY A 109 8.51 11.09 -19.36
C GLY A 109 9.79 11.93 -19.34
N LYS A 110 9.76 13.18 -18.87
CA LYS A 110 10.91 14.11 -18.74
C LYS A 110 11.12 14.61 -17.32
N HIS A 111 10.04 14.91 -16.61
CA HIS A 111 9.96 15.50 -15.28
C HIS A 111 9.11 14.62 -14.36
N LEU A 112 9.44 14.68 -13.06
CA LEU A 112 8.63 14.10 -12.01
C LEU A 112 8.01 15.20 -11.16
N VAL A 113 6.76 14.98 -10.76
CA VAL A 113 6.08 15.78 -9.74
C VAL A 113 5.67 14.86 -8.61
N ALA A 114 6.39 14.95 -7.50
CA ALA A 114 6.15 14.10 -6.34
C ALA A 114 4.85 14.51 -5.62
N LEU A 115 4.03 13.52 -5.29
CA LEU A 115 2.79 13.67 -4.53
C LEU A 115 3.06 13.50 -3.03
N PRO A 116 2.22 14.07 -2.14
CA PRO A 116 2.33 13.85 -0.70
C PRO A 116 2.40 12.36 -0.33
N GLN A 117 3.18 12.03 0.69
CA GLN A 117 3.22 10.67 1.23
C GLN A 117 1.87 10.25 1.79
N THR A 118 1.57 8.98 1.67
CA THR A 118 0.44 8.33 2.34
C THR A 118 0.90 7.12 3.13
N ARG A 119 0.10 6.73 4.13
CA ARG A 119 0.24 5.46 4.84
C ARG A 119 -0.95 4.57 4.50
N ASP A 120 -0.68 3.41 3.94
CA ASP A 120 -1.68 2.35 3.69
C ASP A 120 -1.85 1.42 4.90
N TYR A 121 -3.03 0.82 5.02
CA TYR A 121 -3.39 -0.20 5.99
C TYR A 121 -3.66 -1.53 5.28
N LYS A 122 -2.57 -2.23 4.93
CA LYS A 122 -2.61 -3.50 4.18
C LYS A 122 -3.29 -4.63 4.93
N ARG A 123 -3.11 -4.70 6.25
CA ARG A 123 -3.65 -5.77 7.10
C ARG A 123 -5.15 -5.67 7.25
N ALA A 124 -5.83 -6.82 7.15
CA ALA A 124 -7.30 -6.88 7.16
C ALA A 124 -7.93 -6.31 8.44
N PHE A 125 -7.35 -6.56 9.61
CA PHE A 125 -7.99 -6.30 10.89
C PHE A 125 -7.27 -5.23 11.72
N ASP A 126 -8.00 -4.65 12.67
CA ASP A 126 -7.49 -3.66 13.62
C ASP A 126 -6.23 -4.16 14.35
N GLY A 127 -5.30 -3.24 14.63
CA GLY A 127 -4.01 -3.54 15.23
C GLY A 127 -3.05 -4.26 14.28
N ASP A 128 -3.21 -4.05 12.97
CA ASP A 128 -2.40 -4.63 11.90
C ASP A 128 -2.36 -6.16 11.93
N LYS A 129 -3.53 -6.77 12.18
CA LYS A 129 -3.71 -8.22 12.26
C LYS A 129 -4.36 -8.80 11.01
N GLY A 130 -4.25 -10.12 10.88
CA GLY A 130 -4.88 -10.87 9.79
C GLY A 130 -4.07 -10.85 8.49
N PRO A 131 -4.63 -11.41 7.40
CA PRO A 131 -3.94 -11.49 6.13
C PRO A 131 -3.71 -10.10 5.51
N ASN A 132 -2.72 -10.01 4.64
CA ASN A 132 -2.56 -8.86 3.76
C ASN A 132 -3.75 -8.78 2.78
N THR A 133 -4.21 -7.57 2.54
CA THR A 133 -5.28 -7.21 1.62
C THR A 133 -4.77 -6.21 0.58
N GLY A 134 -5.63 -5.72 -0.30
CA GLY A 134 -5.29 -4.61 -1.18
C GLY A 134 -5.17 -3.25 -0.47
N GLY A 135 -5.50 -3.17 0.83
CA GLY A 135 -5.54 -1.93 1.62
C GLY A 135 -6.96 -1.65 2.13
N MET A 136 -7.11 -1.57 3.45
CA MET A 136 -8.39 -1.31 4.15
C MET A 136 -8.69 0.19 4.33
N GLY A 137 -7.72 1.04 4.02
CA GLY A 137 -7.79 2.48 4.18
C GLY A 137 -6.40 3.09 4.09
N CYS A 138 -6.33 4.40 4.01
CA CYS A 138 -5.05 5.11 4.06
C CYS A 138 -5.24 6.52 4.61
N TYR A 139 -4.14 7.21 4.90
CA TYR A 139 -4.16 8.64 5.19
C TYR A 139 -2.96 9.38 4.63
N LYS A 140 -3.12 10.69 4.49
CA LYS A 140 -2.03 11.67 4.37
C LYS A 140 -2.16 12.75 5.44
N ASP A 141 -1.03 13.33 5.80
CA ASP A 141 -0.97 14.55 6.60
C ASP A 141 -1.23 15.79 5.73
N LYS A 142 -1.41 16.97 6.34
CA LYS A 142 -1.44 18.25 5.60
C LYS A 142 -0.07 18.64 5.01
N ARG A 143 1.00 18.08 5.56
CA ARG A 143 2.37 18.15 5.04
C ARG A 143 2.54 17.14 3.90
N ASP A 144 3.63 17.30 3.16
CA ASP A 144 3.99 16.34 2.10
C ASP A 144 4.54 15.02 2.65
N TYR A 145 4.68 14.91 3.98
CA TYR A 145 5.25 13.75 4.66
C TYR A 145 4.47 13.37 5.93
N LEU A 146 4.56 12.10 6.30
CA LEU A 146 3.78 11.49 7.37
C LEU A 146 4.26 11.92 8.77
N PRO A 147 3.40 11.88 9.81
CA PRO A 147 3.76 12.35 11.15
C PRO A 147 4.93 11.65 11.82
N PHE A 148 5.16 10.37 11.49
CA PHE A 148 6.27 9.56 12.01
C PHE A 148 7.57 9.71 11.20
N LEU A 149 7.55 10.50 10.11
CA LEU A 149 8.69 10.78 9.27
C LEU A 149 9.12 12.25 9.40
N SER A 150 10.38 12.52 9.07
CA SER A 150 10.96 13.85 9.02
C SER A 150 10.98 14.40 7.59
N ALA A 151 11.16 15.72 7.45
CA ALA A 151 11.41 16.33 6.14
C ALA A 151 12.68 15.78 5.45
N LYS A 152 13.67 15.31 6.22
CA LYS A 152 14.87 14.66 5.70
C LYS A 152 14.53 13.31 5.07
N ASP A 153 13.67 12.52 5.71
CA ASP A 153 13.20 11.23 5.18
C ASP A 153 12.50 11.43 3.83
N ARG A 154 11.59 12.41 3.76
CA ARG A 154 10.90 12.79 2.53
C ARG A 154 11.86 13.20 1.41
N LEU A 155 12.87 14.02 1.74
CA LEU A 155 13.89 14.43 0.77
C LEU A 155 14.72 13.25 0.28
N ASN A 156 15.04 12.29 1.15
CA ASN A 156 15.79 11.10 0.78
C ASN A 156 15.00 10.18 -0.16
N GLU A 157 13.70 9.96 0.10
CA GLU A 157 12.83 9.25 -0.83
C GLU A 157 12.83 9.91 -2.22
N LEU A 158 12.64 11.23 -2.28
CA LEU A 158 12.63 11.97 -3.54
C LEU A 158 13.96 11.79 -4.29
N LYS A 159 15.11 11.91 -3.61
CA LYS A 159 16.43 11.70 -4.22
C LYS A 159 16.60 10.30 -4.79
N VAL A 160 16.10 9.28 -4.10
CA VAL A 160 16.16 7.88 -4.56
C VAL A 160 15.28 7.69 -5.80
N VAL A 161 14.04 8.19 -5.78
CA VAL A 161 13.14 8.10 -6.94
C VAL A 161 13.68 8.89 -8.13
N GLU A 162 14.23 10.08 -7.91
CA GLU A 162 14.89 10.86 -8.97
C GLU A 162 16.10 10.14 -9.56
N LYS A 163 16.90 9.46 -8.73
CA LYS A 163 18.05 8.66 -9.19
C LYS A 163 17.58 7.52 -10.10
N LEU A 164 16.56 6.79 -9.68
CA LEU A 164 15.94 5.72 -10.48
C LEU A 164 15.36 6.27 -11.78
N PHE A 165 14.59 7.35 -11.70
CA PHE A 165 14.03 8.02 -12.85
C PHE A 165 15.09 8.46 -13.85
N LYS A 166 16.18 9.12 -13.41
CA LYS A 166 17.27 9.53 -14.31
C LYS A 166 17.89 8.33 -15.04
N LYS A 167 18.02 7.17 -14.37
CA LYS A 167 18.52 5.94 -15.00
C LYS A 167 17.54 5.37 -16.02
N LEU A 168 16.25 5.31 -15.69
CA LEU A 168 15.21 4.75 -16.58
C LEU A 168 14.84 5.70 -17.73
N ARG A 169 14.88 7.00 -17.51
CA ARG A 169 14.62 8.04 -18.52
C ARG A 169 15.74 8.09 -19.56
N GLY A 170 16.98 7.85 -19.15
CA GLY A 170 18.15 8.08 -19.98
C GLY A 170 18.40 9.58 -20.22
N LYS A 171 18.94 9.91 -21.40
CA LYS A 171 19.50 11.24 -21.69
C LYS A 171 18.48 12.36 -21.84
N SER A 172 17.29 12.08 -22.38
CA SER A 172 16.31 13.11 -22.74
C SER A 172 14.94 12.83 -22.12
N SER A 173 14.18 11.92 -22.72
CA SER A 173 12.82 11.57 -22.32
C SER A 173 12.55 10.10 -22.53
N ASN A 174 11.71 9.52 -21.71
CA ASN A 174 11.20 8.17 -21.91
C ASN A 174 9.66 8.17 -21.80
N PRO A 175 8.95 8.12 -22.94
CA PRO A 175 7.48 8.07 -22.96
C PRO A 175 6.89 6.89 -22.20
N ALA A 176 7.63 5.79 -22.01
CA ALA A 176 7.18 4.64 -21.22
C ALA A 176 7.08 4.93 -19.71
N LEU A 177 7.55 6.10 -19.26
CA LEU A 177 7.44 6.55 -17.87
C LEU A 177 6.28 7.53 -17.66
N ARG A 178 5.44 7.81 -18.67
CA ARG A 178 4.30 8.73 -18.51
C ARG A 178 3.23 8.18 -17.55
N GLY A 179 2.55 9.07 -16.84
CA GLY A 179 1.53 8.72 -15.84
C GLY A 179 2.10 8.64 -14.42
N ILE A 180 1.90 7.53 -13.73
CA ILE A 180 2.40 7.29 -12.36
C ILE A 180 3.38 6.12 -12.37
N PRO A 181 4.59 6.29 -12.92
CA PRO A 181 5.56 5.19 -13.10
C PRO A 181 6.21 4.73 -11.79
N PHE A 182 6.15 5.57 -10.74
CA PHE A 182 6.69 5.29 -9.42
C PHE A 182 5.61 5.49 -8.37
N TYR A 183 4.87 4.42 -8.09
CA TYR A 183 4.34 4.19 -6.76
C TYR A 183 5.35 3.28 -6.03
N VAL A 184 6.13 3.88 -5.13
CA VAL A 184 7.17 3.21 -4.35
C VAL A 184 6.70 3.00 -2.93
N ALA A 185 6.66 1.74 -2.49
CA ALA A 185 6.49 1.41 -1.09
C ALA A 185 7.86 1.44 -0.41
N PHE A 186 8.07 2.43 0.45
CA PHE A 186 9.26 2.54 1.29
C PHE A 186 8.99 1.97 2.67
N ILE A 187 10.04 1.45 3.31
CA ILE A 187 10.07 1.19 4.75
C ILE A 187 11.24 1.95 5.35
N HIS A 188 11.01 2.60 6.49
CA HIS A 188 11.99 3.40 7.21
C HIS A 188 12.38 2.72 8.51
N ASP A 189 13.67 2.46 8.68
CA ASP A 189 14.24 1.84 9.88
C ASP A 189 15.17 2.82 10.63
N ALA A 190 16.01 2.29 11.52
CA ALA A 190 16.98 3.06 12.28
C ALA A 190 18.06 3.71 11.39
N THR A 191 18.48 2.99 10.34
CA THR A 191 19.62 3.34 9.48
C THR A 191 19.24 4.12 8.23
N GLY A 192 17.98 4.05 7.80
CA GLY A 192 17.50 4.76 6.62
C GLY A 192 16.22 4.17 6.03
N LEU A 193 16.12 4.24 4.71
CA LEU A 193 14.96 3.76 3.97
C LEU A 193 15.34 2.64 3.01
N LYS A 194 14.40 1.73 2.78
CA LYS A 194 14.52 0.63 1.83
C LYS A 194 13.28 0.55 0.94
N ILE A 195 13.42 0.02 -0.26
CA ILE A 195 12.33 -0.16 -1.21
C ILE A 195 11.75 -1.57 -1.07
N LEU A 196 10.48 -1.65 -0.67
CA LEU A 196 9.74 -2.91 -0.60
C LEU A 196 9.22 -3.33 -1.98
N GLU A 197 8.68 -2.39 -2.75
CA GLU A 197 8.17 -2.64 -4.11
C GLU A 197 8.00 -1.34 -4.91
N ILE A 198 7.97 -1.46 -6.24
CA ILE A 198 7.65 -0.38 -7.19
C ILE A 198 6.51 -0.82 -8.12
N ASN A 199 5.39 -0.11 -8.02
CA ASN A 199 4.24 -0.21 -8.90
C ASN A 199 4.24 0.93 -9.93
N SER A 200 3.61 0.69 -11.08
CA SER A 200 3.58 1.64 -12.22
C SER A 200 2.18 2.22 -12.45
N ARG A 201 1.44 2.45 -11.36
CA ARG A 201 0.08 3.01 -11.35
C ARG A 201 -0.17 3.74 -10.02
N GLY A 202 -1.26 4.50 -9.98
CA GLY A 202 -1.78 5.02 -8.71
C GLY A 202 -2.07 3.89 -7.73
N GLY A 203 -1.66 4.10 -6.47
CA GLY A 203 -2.01 3.22 -5.37
C GLY A 203 -3.52 3.31 -5.09
N ASP A 204 -4.13 2.17 -4.80
CA ASP A 204 -5.49 2.11 -4.29
C ASP A 204 -5.40 1.41 -2.93
N PRO A 205 -5.67 2.13 -1.81
CA PRO A 205 -6.39 3.41 -1.75
C PRO A 205 -5.58 4.72 -1.87
N GLU A 206 -4.26 4.66 -1.98
CA GLU A 206 -3.38 5.79 -1.66
C GLU A 206 -3.50 7.03 -2.55
N ILE A 207 -3.95 6.89 -3.80
CA ILE A 207 -4.15 8.02 -4.70
C ILE A 207 -5.44 8.80 -4.39
N ILE A 208 -6.41 8.14 -3.77
CA ILE A 208 -7.77 8.65 -3.55
C ILE A 208 -7.83 9.82 -2.56
N PRO A 209 -7.03 9.90 -1.47
CA PRO A 209 -6.98 11.12 -0.65
C PRO A 209 -6.07 12.21 -1.23
N ILE A 210 -5.48 12.02 -2.43
CA ILE A 210 -4.58 13.01 -3.06
C ILE A 210 -5.27 13.72 -4.21
N VAL A 211 -5.76 12.98 -5.21
CA VAL A 211 -6.31 13.55 -6.45
C VAL A 211 -7.46 14.54 -6.21
N PRO A 212 -8.39 14.33 -5.25
CA PRO A 212 -9.47 15.28 -4.99
C PRO A 212 -9.00 16.62 -4.39
N LEU A 213 -7.74 16.71 -3.95
CA LEU A 213 -7.15 17.94 -3.44
C LEU A 213 -6.38 18.71 -4.53
N LEU A 214 -6.36 18.22 -5.78
CA LEU A 214 -5.81 18.99 -6.89
C LEU A 214 -6.61 20.28 -7.08
N GLN A 215 -5.88 21.39 -7.12
CA GLN A 215 -6.44 22.70 -7.46
C GLN A 215 -6.38 22.96 -8.97
N ASP A 216 -5.44 22.32 -9.67
CA ASP A 216 -5.39 22.30 -11.13
C ASP A 216 -6.43 21.32 -11.69
N ASP A 217 -6.93 21.56 -12.91
CA ASP A 217 -7.80 20.62 -13.60
C ASP A 217 -7.04 19.32 -13.90
N PHE A 218 -7.55 18.19 -13.40
CA PHE A 218 -6.90 16.89 -13.58
C PHE A 218 -6.83 16.47 -15.05
N VAL A 219 -7.75 16.91 -15.91
CA VAL A 219 -7.71 16.66 -17.35
C VAL A 219 -6.51 17.40 -17.97
N ASP A 220 -6.28 18.65 -17.58
CA ASP A 220 -5.12 19.42 -18.04
C ASP A 220 -3.81 18.79 -17.55
N VAL A 221 -3.75 18.35 -16.29
CA VAL A 221 -2.60 17.59 -15.75
C VAL A 221 -2.35 16.30 -16.56
N CYS A 222 -3.40 15.61 -16.99
CA CYS A 222 -3.28 14.45 -17.87
C CYS A 222 -2.71 14.81 -19.24
N PHE A 223 -3.18 15.88 -19.88
CA PHE A 223 -2.62 16.36 -21.14
C PHE A 223 -1.17 16.78 -21.00
N ASP A 224 -0.82 17.49 -19.93
CA ASP A 224 0.55 17.88 -19.60
C ASP A 224 1.50 16.66 -19.48
N MET A 225 1.02 15.56 -18.90
CA MET A 225 1.77 14.30 -18.86
C MET A 225 1.94 13.67 -20.25
N ILE A 226 0.90 13.72 -21.09
CA ILE A 226 0.93 13.18 -22.46
C ILE A 226 1.90 13.99 -23.34
N ASP A 227 1.86 15.32 -23.23
CA ASP A 227 2.62 16.24 -24.08
C ASP A 227 4.09 16.38 -23.65
N GLY A 228 4.44 15.94 -22.43
CA GLY A 228 5.79 16.11 -21.92
C GLY A 228 6.06 17.55 -21.46
N SER A 229 5.02 18.22 -20.95
CA SER A 229 5.00 19.60 -20.48
C SER A 229 4.64 19.75 -19.00
N LEU A 230 4.59 18.63 -18.25
CA LEU A 230 4.13 18.62 -16.85
C LEU A 230 4.91 19.61 -16.00
N ARG A 231 4.15 20.52 -15.41
CA ARG A 231 4.64 21.57 -14.51
C ARG A 231 4.38 21.19 -13.06
N LYS A 232 4.72 22.10 -12.16
CA LYS A 232 4.33 22.00 -10.76
C LYS A 232 2.80 21.93 -10.66
N ILE A 233 2.31 20.96 -9.89
CA ILE A 233 0.89 20.86 -9.50
C ILE A 233 0.66 21.56 -8.15
N HIS A 234 -0.55 22.04 -7.96
CA HIS A 234 -1.03 22.69 -6.75
C HIS A 234 -2.04 21.78 -6.06
N LEU A 235 -1.75 21.47 -4.81
CA LEU A 235 -2.62 20.66 -3.96
C LEU A 235 -3.10 21.51 -2.79
N GLU A 236 -4.39 21.42 -2.48
CA GLU A 236 -4.94 21.95 -1.24
C GLU A 236 -4.27 21.29 -0.03
N ARG A 237 -3.81 22.11 0.92
CA ARG A 237 -3.06 21.66 2.11
C ARG A 237 -3.99 21.18 3.23
N LYS A 238 -4.71 20.09 2.96
CA LYS A 238 -5.53 19.37 3.95
C LYS A 238 -4.94 18.02 4.30
N ALA A 239 -5.23 17.52 5.50
CA ALA A 239 -5.12 16.09 5.77
C ALA A 239 -6.28 15.35 5.08
N GLY A 240 -6.10 14.05 4.83
CA GLY A 240 -7.10 13.22 4.19
C GLY A 240 -7.06 11.81 4.75
N VAL A 241 -8.23 11.25 5.07
CA VAL A 241 -8.37 9.89 5.60
C VAL A 241 -9.40 9.15 4.79
N LEU A 242 -9.03 7.97 4.29
CA LEU A 242 -9.89 7.07 3.54
C LEU A 242 -10.11 5.77 4.32
N ILE A 243 -11.38 5.35 4.42
CA ILE A 243 -11.77 4.07 5.02
C ILE A 243 -12.59 3.27 4.00
N TYR A 244 -12.23 2.00 3.79
CA TYR A 244 -13.02 1.08 2.98
C TYR A 244 -14.03 0.30 3.81
N LYS A 245 -15.25 0.15 3.29
CA LYS A 245 -16.20 -0.89 3.70
C LYS A 245 -16.13 -2.05 2.72
N VAL A 246 -16.11 -3.27 3.23
CA VAL A 246 -15.82 -4.49 2.46
C VAL A 246 -16.77 -5.64 2.89
N PRO A 247 -17.01 -6.65 2.03
CA PRO A 247 -17.87 -7.78 2.38
C PRO A 247 -17.19 -8.70 3.40
N PRO A 248 -17.96 -9.53 4.14
CA PRO A 248 -17.40 -10.50 5.09
C PRO A 248 -16.40 -11.51 4.50
N SER A 249 -16.50 -11.81 3.20
CA SER A 249 -15.55 -12.69 2.51
C SER A 249 -14.17 -12.04 2.32
N TYR A 250 -14.10 -10.71 2.30
CA TYR A 250 -12.83 -9.99 2.15
C TYR A 250 -11.96 -10.17 3.40
N GLY A 251 -10.65 -10.39 3.21
CA GLY A 251 -9.71 -10.61 4.31
C GLY A 251 -10.01 -11.84 5.17
N ASN A 252 -10.82 -12.80 4.68
CA ASN A 252 -11.32 -13.96 5.43
C ASN A 252 -12.10 -13.60 6.72
N PHE A 253 -12.70 -12.40 6.78
CA PHE A 253 -13.36 -11.91 7.99
C PHE A 253 -14.46 -12.86 8.50
N GLU A 254 -15.28 -13.42 7.61
CA GLU A 254 -16.36 -14.35 7.97
C GLU A 254 -15.89 -15.68 8.57
N LYS A 255 -14.65 -16.09 8.29
CA LYS A 255 -14.05 -17.30 8.86
C LYS A 255 -13.46 -17.03 10.24
N ILE A 256 -12.84 -15.85 10.40
CA ILE A 256 -12.14 -15.47 11.64
C ILE A 256 -13.10 -14.93 12.69
N PHE A 257 -14.13 -14.19 12.28
CA PHE A 257 -15.11 -13.54 13.16
C PHE A 257 -16.56 -13.88 12.75
N PRO A 258 -16.94 -15.16 12.70
CA PRO A 258 -18.28 -15.59 12.26
C PRO A 258 -19.42 -14.98 13.09
N GLU A 259 -19.17 -14.67 14.36
CA GLU A 259 -20.10 -14.05 15.30
C GLU A 259 -20.38 -12.58 14.99
N ARG A 260 -19.47 -11.90 14.28
CA ARG A 260 -19.62 -10.51 13.86
C ARG A 260 -20.29 -10.36 12.50
N VAL A 261 -20.55 -11.47 11.80
CA VAL A 261 -21.22 -11.49 10.50
C VAL A 261 -22.72 -11.64 10.66
N LYS A 262 -23.47 -10.68 10.13
CA LYS A 262 -24.92 -10.78 10.05
C LYS A 262 -25.29 -11.64 8.85
N LYS A 263 -25.29 -12.97 9.02
CA LYS A 263 -25.49 -13.94 7.92
C LYS A 263 -26.73 -13.65 7.06
N GLY A 264 -27.84 -13.19 7.65
CA GLY A 264 -29.06 -12.82 6.91
C GLY A 264 -28.94 -11.56 6.02
N GLU A 265 -27.93 -10.72 6.25
CA GLU A 265 -27.64 -9.52 5.46
C GLU A 265 -26.58 -9.76 4.36
N VAL A 266 -25.90 -10.92 4.36
CA VAL A 266 -24.90 -11.23 3.32
C VAL A 266 -25.58 -11.33 1.95
N GLY A 267 -25.03 -10.64 0.95
CA GLY A 267 -25.59 -10.59 -0.40
C GLY A 267 -26.91 -9.80 -0.52
N LYS A 268 -27.36 -9.14 0.56
CA LYS A 268 -28.50 -8.21 0.54
C LYS A 268 -28.07 -6.82 0.05
N PRO A 269 -29.02 -5.98 -0.36
CA PRO A 269 -28.74 -4.60 -0.76
C PRO A 269 -27.95 -3.80 0.28
N ILE A 270 -27.19 -2.83 -0.23
CA ILE A 270 -26.51 -1.78 0.53
C ILE A 270 -27.31 -0.49 0.36
N ASP A 271 -27.50 0.24 1.45
CA ASP A 271 -28.07 1.58 1.47
C ASP A 271 -26.97 2.60 1.80
N ILE A 272 -26.78 3.57 0.90
CA ILE A 272 -25.83 4.68 1.06
C ILE A 272 -26.52 6.03 1.26
N SER A 273 -27.86 6.07 1.35
CA SER A 273 -28.64 7.32 1.37
C SER A 273 -28.22 8.23 2.52
N LYS A 274 -28.02 7.66 3.71
CA LYS A 274 -27.55 8.44 4.86
C LYS A 274 -26.13 8.98 4.67
N ALA A 275 -25.26 8.20 4.04
CA ALA A 275 -23.90 8.65 3.73
C ALA A 275 -23.91 9.81 2.71
N LEU A 276 -24.83 9.79 1.73
CA LEU A 276 -25.01 10.90 0.78
C LEU A 276 -25.53 12.18 1.46
N GLU A 277 -26.40 12.08 2.46
CA GLU A 277 -26.78 13.25 3.28
C GLU A 277 -25.59 13.84 4.04
N ILE A 278 -24.77 12.98 4.65
CA ILE A 278 -23.56 13.38 5.37
C ILE A 278 -22.56 14.03 4.40
N GLN A 279 -22.42 13.48 3.19
CA GLN A 279 -21.59 14.07 2.15
C GLN A 279 -22.04 15.50 1.81
N LYS A 280 -23.36 15.72 1.65
CA LYS A 280 -23.92 17.06 1.41
C LYS A 280 -23.62 18.03 2.56
N LYS A 281 -23.69 17.56 3.81
CA LYS A 281 -23.37 18.36 5.01
C LYS A 281 -21.93 18.89 4.98
N TYR A 282 -20.97 18.07 4.53
CA TYR A 282 -19.55 18.44 4.52
C TYR A 282 -19.05 19.01 3.17
N GLY A 283 -19.87 18.96 2.12
CA GLY A 283 -19.50 19.46 0.79
C GLY A 283 -18.25 18.77 0.25
N ASP A 284 -17.26 19.56 -0.17
CA ASP A 284 -16.02 19.04 -0.76
C ASP A 284 -15.09 18.32 0.21
N ASN A 285 -15.32 18.49 1.52
CA ASN A 285 -14.55 17.81 2.56
C ASN A 285 -14.98 16.35 2.79
N ALA A 286 -16.00 15.87 2.08
CA ALA A 286 -16.48 14.49 2.15
C ALA A 286 -16.65 13.90 0.74
N ARG A 287 -16.10 12.71 0.52
CA ARG A 287 -16.26 11.97 -0.74
C ARG A 287 -16.63 10.51 -0.49
N ILE A 288 -17.47 9.97 -1.36
CA ILE A 288 -17.83 8.55 -1.38
C ILE A 288 -17.49 8.03 -2.78
N TYR A 289 -16.65 7.01 -2.84
CA TYR A 289 -16.23 6.37 -4.09
C TYR A 289 -16.75 4.93 -4.14
N PRO A 290 -17.64 4.59 -5.09
CA PRO A 290 -18.01 3.21 -5.36
C PRO A 290 -16.79 2.40 -5.77
N GLY A 291 -16.66 1.20 -5.20
CA GLY A 291 -15.62 0.23 -5.56
C GLY A 291 -16.25 -1.01 -6.19
N SER A 292 -16.06 -2.15 -5.53
CA SER A 292 -16.59 -3.46 -5.91
C SER A 292 -18.07 -3.59 -5.53
N MET A 293 -18.93 -2.90 -6.27
CA MET A 293 -20.37 -2.90 -6.11
C MET A 293 -21.09 -2.69 -7.45
N GLU A 294 -22.35 -3.08 -7.51
CA GLU A 294 -23.18 -3.00 -8.72
C GLU A 294 -24.60 -2.54 -8.40
N ILE A 295 -25.29 -2.00 -9.42
CA ILE A 295 -26.74 -1.78 -9.38
C ILE A 295 -27.40 -2.95 -10.12
N ARG A 296 -28.37 -3.61 -9.49
CA ARG A 296 -29.14 -4.71 -10.11
C ARG A 296 -30.49 -4.24 -10.64
N ASP A 297 -31.25 -5.14 -11.26
CA ASP A 297 -32.55 -4.86 -11.89
C ASP A 297 -33.59 -4.25 -10.94
N ASP A 298 -33.49 -4.54 -9.64
CA ASP A 298 -34.34 -3.93 -8.61
C ASP A 298 -33.93 -2.49 -8.24
N LYS A 299 -32.96 -1.92 -8.98
CA LYS A 299 -32.37 -0.59 -8.82
C LYS A 299 -31.67 -0.37 -7.47
N LYS A 300 -31.29 -1.46 -6.79
CA LYS A 300 -30.55 -1.39 -5.52
C LYS A 300 -29.08 -1.72 -5.71
N LEU A 301 -28.27 -1.25 -4.77
CA LEU A 301 -26.83 -1.46 -4.75
C LEU A 301 -26.49 -2.77 -4.05
N TYR A 302 -25.55 -3.53 -4.60
CA TYR A 302 -25.08 -4.79 -4.03
C TYR A 302 -23.57 -4.83 -3.93
N ALA A 303 -23.07 -5.42 -2.84
CA ALA A 303 -21.65 -5.70 -2.68
C ALA A 303 -21.23 -6.84 -3.61
N LEU A 304 -20.05 -6.73 -4.20
CA LEU A 304 -19.35 -7.85 -4.82
C LEU A 304 -18.35 -8.45 -3.81
N SER A 305 -17.21 -8.97 -4.27
CA SER A 305 -16.26 -9.73 -3.44
C SER A 305 -15.09 -8.92 -2.88
N SER A 306 -14.89 -7.68 -3.33
CA SER A 306 -13.73 -6.85 -2.96
C SER A 306 -14.16 -5.57 -2.24
N ARG A 307 -13.24 -4.62 -2.11
CA ARG A 307 -13.43 -3.32 -1.46
C ARG A 307 -14.64 -2.61 -2.04
N THR A 308 -15.74 -2.55 -1.29
CA THR A 308 -17.07 -2.21 -1.81
C THR A 308 -17.23 -0.72 -2.03
N VAL A 309 -16.81 0.08 -1.05
CA VAL A 309 -17.02 1.53 -1.06
C VAL A 309 -15.99 2.21 -0.17
N ALA A 310 -15.34 3.26 -0.69
CA ALA A 310 -14.43 4.12 0.05
C ALA A 310 -15.16 5.39 0.52
N CYS A 311 -14.94 5.77 1.77
CA CYS A 311 -15.35 7.05 2.32
C CYS A 311 -14.10 7.87 2.67
N VAL A 312 -14.05 9.11 2.22
CA VAL A 312 -12.92 10.01 2.43
C VAL A 312 -13.39 11.26 3.15
N GLY A 313 -12.67 11.63 4.20
CA GLY A 313 -12.81 12.91 4.88
C GLY A 313 -11.56 13.76 4.72
N PHE A 314 -11.74 15.07 4.60
CA PHE A 314 -10.68 16.07 4.52
C PHE A 314 -10.89 17.17 5.56
N SER A 315 -9.82 17.59 6.23
CA SER A 315 -9.80 18.68 7.20
C SER A 315 -8.37 19.19 7.41
N ASP A 316 -8.15 20.12 8.34
CA ASP A 316 -6.84 20.69 8.65
C ASP A 316 -5.92 19.73 9.43
N ASP A 317 -6.46 18.62 9.94
CA ASP A 317 -5.73 17.59 10.66
C ASP A 317 -6.32 16.19 10.42
N ILE A 318 -5.51 15.16 10.74
CA ILE A 318 -5.85 13.75 10.48
C ILE A 318 -7.02 13.28 11.35
N GLU A 319 -7.14 13.75 12.59
CA GLU A 319 -8.20 13.34 13.53
C GLU A 319 -9.57 13.82 13.03
N SER A 320 -9.67 15.12 12.72
CA SER A 320 -10.88 15.71 12.12
C SER A 320 -11.24 15.07 10.77
N SER A 321 -10.25 14.79 9.92
CA SER A 321 -10.46 14.10 8.64
C SER A 321 -11.01 12.69 8.83
N ARG A 322 -10.50 11.97 9.84
CA ARG A 322 -10.95 10.64 10.22
C ARG A 322 -12.38 10.65 10.75
N GLU A 323 -12.77 11.64 11.55
CA GLU A 323 -14.14 11.78 12.07
C GLU A 323 -15.16 11.87 10.93
N ILE A 324 -14.87 12.69 9.90
CA ILE A 324 -15.71 12.80 8.71
C ILE A 324 -15.81 11.45 7.98
N ALA A 325 -14.66 10.79 7.74
CA ALA A 325 -14.62 9.49 7.07
C ALA A 325 -15.42 8.42 7.84
N LEU A 326 -15.36 8.44 9.17
CA LEU A 326 -16.14 7.56 10.04
C LEU A 326 -17.64 7.88 10.02
N GLU A 327 -18.03 9.15 10.00
CA GLU A 327 -19.44 9.53 9.90
C GLU A 327 -20.04 8.97 8.59
N LEU A 328 -19.33 9.17 7.47
CA LEU A 328 -19.70 8.62 6.15
C LEU A 328 -19.82 7.09 6.16
N ILE A 329 -18.77 6.37 6.60
CA ILE A 329 -18.73 4.90 6.54
C ILE A 329 -19.80 4.26 7.43
N ASN A 330 -20.18 4.94 8.52
CA ASN A 330 -21.26 4.52 9.42
C ASN A 330 -22.65 4.78 8.86
N GLY A 331 -22.80 5.78 7.96
CA GLY A 331 -24.02 6.03 7.20
C GLY A 331 -24.37 4.91 6.21
N ILE A 332 -23.40 4.09 5.80
CA ILE A 332 -23.62 2.97 4.88
C ILE A 332 -24.20 1.77 5.66
N LYS A 333 -25.36 1.24 5.24
CA LYS A 333 -26.05 0.10 5.89
C LYS A 333 -26.27 -1.05 4.91
N GLY A 334 -26.56 -2.24 5.44
CA GLY A 334 -26.83 -3.44 4.63
C GLY A 334 -25.58 -4.17 4.13
N GLY A 335 -25.81 -5.26 3.40
CA GLY A 335 -24.77 -6.14 2.83
C GLY A 335 -23.85 -6.85 3.84
N SER A 336 -24.13 -6.76 5.15
CA SER A 336 -23.23 -7.20 6.23
C SER A 336 -21.79 -6.65 6.09
N LEU A 337 -21.62 -5.46 5.50
CA LEU A 337 -20.29 -4.89 5.25
C LEU A 337 -19.57 -4.54 6.57
N TRP A 338 -18.25 -4.68 6.58
CA TRP A 338 -17.38 -4.34 7.70
C TRP A 338 -16.21 -3.45 7.27
N TYR A 339 -15.53 -2.83 8.23
CA TYR A 339 -14.38 -1.94 8.01
C TYR A 339 -13.45 -1.97 9.24
N ARG A 340 -12.19 -1.55 9.07
CA ARG A 340 -11.24 -1.33 10.18
C ARG A 340 -11.55 -0.05 10.94
N LYS A 341 -11.56 -0.11 12.27
CA LYS A 341 -11.89 1.04 13.12
C LYS A 341 -10.67 1.88 13.49
N ASP A 342 -9.47 1.37 13.30
CA ASP A 342 -8.22 2.01 13.72
C ASP A 342 -7.49 2.76 12.58
N ILE A 343 -8.08 2.83 11.39
CA ILE A 343 -7.53 3.61 10.26
C ILE A 343 -7.30 5.06 10.72
N ALA A 344 -6.06 5.50 10.64
CA ALA A 344 -5.58 6.83 11.04
C ALA A 344 -5.93 7.22 12.48
N SER A 345 -6.14 6.25 13.39
CA SER A 345 -6.43 6.57 14.79
C SER A 345 -5.23 7.24 15.46
N LYS A 346 -5.50 8.11 16.43
CA LYS A 346 -4.47 8.82 17.19
C LYS A 346 -3.51 7.85 17.89
N GLU A 347 -4.05 6.75 18.42
CA GLU A 347 -3.27 5.69 19.05
C GLU A 347 -2.34 5.00 18.05
N HIS A 348 -2.84 4.66 16.85
CA HIS A 348 -2.04 4.02 15.81
C HIS A 348 -0.90 4.92 15.34
N ILE A 349 -1.20 6.19 15.04
CA ILE A 349 -0.20 7.18 14.62
C ILE A 349 0.84 7.42 15.72
N SER A 350 0.41 7.52 16.98
CA SER A 350 1.31 7.70 18.11
C SER A 350 2.26 6.52 18.28
N LYS A 351 1.79 5.29 18.05
CA LYS A 351 2.63 4.09 18.05
C LYS A 351 3.68 4.14 16.94
N SER A 352 3.32 4.53 15.71
CA SER A 352 4.30 4.67 14.62
C SER A 352 5.35 5.74 14.93
N ILE A 353 4.94 6.88 15.53
CA ILE A 353 5.88 7.94 15.95
C ILE A 353 6.84 7.41 17.02
N GLU A 354 6.31 6.73 18.04
CA GLU A 354 7.13 6.17 19.12
C GLU A 354 8.05 5.05 18.62
N HIS A 355 7.57 4.21 17.70
CA HIS A 355 8.35 3.16 17.08
C HIS A 355 9.54 3.73 16.32
N MET A 356 9.33 4.73 15.45
CA MET A 356 10.44 5.40 14.74
C MET A 356 11.42 6.08 15.70
N ARG A 357 10.93 6.67 16.80
CA ARG A 357 11.81 7.24 17.83
C ARG A 357 12.68 6.15 18.46
N ARG A 358 12.10 5.02 18.88
CA ARG A 358 12.84 3.91 19.49
C ARG A 358 13.86 3.28 18.55
N LEU A 359 13.51 3.13 17.27
CA LEU A 359 14.44 2.63 16.26
C LEU A 359 15.67 3.54 16.15
N ARG A 360 15.46 4.86 16.07
CA ARG A 360 16.53 5.84 15.86
C ARG A 360 17.36 6.16 17.12
N CYS A 361 16.80 6.00 18.31
CA CYS A 361 17.55 6.22 19.56
C CYS A 361 18.48 5.06 19.93
N LYS A 362 18.28 3.85 19.37
CA LYS A 362 19.12 2.68 19.67
C LYS A 362 20.50 2.70 19.01
N ASP A 363 20.70 3.58 18.03
CA ASP A 363 21.96 3.69 17.28
C ASP A 363 22.89 4.81 17.82
N ASP A 364 22.46 5.55 18.87
CA ASP A 364 23.26 6.59 19.55
C ASP A 364 24.00 6.05 20.81
N GLU A 365 23.87 4.76 21.13
CA GLU A 365 24.66 4.01 22.14
C GLU A 365 25.57 2.99 21.45
#